data_AF-A0A370WSK7-F1
#
_entry.id   AF-A0A370WSK7-F1
#
_cell.length_a   1.000
_cell.length_b   1.000
_cell.length_c   1.000
_cell.angle_alpha   90.00
_cell.angle_beta   90.00
_cell.angle_gamma   90.00
#
_symmetry.space_group_name_H-M   'P 1'
#
loop_
_entity.id
_entity.type
_entity.pdbx_description
1 polymer ?
#
loop_
_entity_poly.entity_id
_entity_poly.type
_entity_poly.pdbx_seq_one_letter_code
_entity_poly.pdbx_strand_id
1 'polypeptide(L)'
;MPWIKTANAAQYEGADWSNFVKTVHNCTPAQAQLIAFQDPSISYFFYCREYMILTNGRSFNPGDAVFFNSTRAPWYGSAPQCDAYKRQCVAVAYASPGGVKAAADLTYNGAPALDAILFPANLNMKSTGLPSGTSWVDPNGAGPTMLRANSDVMQALTGDDIAYAHAKGIAVLVTGLNNHDAAGWSEFPATAAGQADAQQFAGQCQYTLSTYQVDGIDIDDEYSAGTPVEGSLAMVGHYVRQSIGTASFSKALFEDVSYFQPSYGGTNLGQDLTWGWTMSYWEGPQDQLPPYQGLMPNNHLLCGFNAGSGFYNPTASDLQWMAQQGYAGVMVYNIDATDAQTLLATLLSDWPTG
;
A
#
# COMPACT_ATOMS: atom_id res chain seq x y z
N MET A 1 0.13 16.22 -5.44
CA MET A 1 1.27 15.67 -4.65
C MET A 1 0.67 14.79 -3.58
N PRO A 2 1.20 13.59 -3.30
CA PRO A 2 0.69 12.76 -2.21
C PRO A 2 0.61 13.50 -0.88
N TRP A 3 1.65 14.29 -0.56
CA TRP A 3 1.73 15.11 0.65
C TRP A 3 1.95 16.58 0.33
N ILE A 4 1.12 17.44 0.91
CA ILE A 4 1.28 18.89 0.86
C ILE A 4 1.95 19.34 2.15
N LYS A 5 3.15 19.92 2.02
CA LYS A 5 3.88 20.53 3.12
C LYS A 5 3.41 21.97 3.34
N THR A 6 3.05 22.31 4.57
CA THR A 6 2.84 23.69 5.03
C THR A 6 3.93 24.05 6.02
N ALA A 7 4.79 25.00 5.63
CA ALA A 7 5.91 25.40 6.46
C ALA A 7 5.45 26.19 7.69
N ASN A 8 6.17 26.06 8.81
CA ASN A 8 5.94 26.82 10.04
C ASN A 8 4.51 26.69 10.59
N ALA A 9 3.97 25.47 10.53
CA ALA A 9 2.59 25.16 10.88
C ALA A 9 2.49 23.86 11.69
N ALA A 10 1.51 23.81 12.59
CA ALA A 10 1.10 22.63 13.34
C ALA A 10 -0.40 22.74 13.68
N GLN A 11 -1.04 21.62 14.05
CA GLN A 11 -2.32 21.71 14.75
C GLN A 11 -2.07 22.42 16.10
N TYR A 12 -2.72 23.55 16.34
CA TYR A 12 -2.30 24.52 17.35
C TYR A 12 -3.45 24.95 18.26
N GLU A 13 -3.13 25.33 19.51
CA GLU A 13 -4.04 25.91 20.50
C GLU A 13 -5.38 25.15 20.66
N GLY A 14 -6.50 25.82 20.33
CA GLY A 14 -7.87 25.37 20.50
C GLY A 14 -8.39 24.50 19.36
N ALA A 15 -7.50 24.02 18.49
CA ALA A 15 -7.85 23.00 17.52
C ALA A 15 -8.42 21.76 18.21
N ASP A 16 -9.24 21.01 17.48
CA ASP A 16 -9.83 19.78 17.99
C ASP A 16 -8.75 18.71 18.11
N TRP A 17 -8.38 18.34 19.34
CA TRP A 17 -7.41 17.28 19.64
C TRP A 17 -8.05 15.91 19.80
N SER A 18 -9.36 15.76 19.63
CA SER A 18 -10.02 14.45 19.64
C SER A 18 -9.61 13.59 18.44
N ASN A 19 -9.08 14.22 17.39
CA ASN A 19 -8.51 13.57 16.21
C ASN A 19 -7.03 13.13 16.39
N PHE A 20 -6.44 13.28 17.58
CA PHE A 20 -5.08 12.83 17.83
C PHE A 20 -4.99 11.31 17.79
N VAL A 21 -4.05 10.78 16.99
CA VAL A 21 -3.80 9.34 16.87
C VAL A 21 -2.64 8.94 17.78
N LYS A 22 -1.44 9.49 17.51
CA LYS A 22 -0.21 9.15 18.24
C LYS A 22 0.90 10.16 18.00
N THR A 23 1.92 10.11 18.85
CA THR A 23 3.22 10.76 18.61
C THR A 23 4.28 9.69 18.44
N VAL A 24 5.16 9.86 17.46
CA VAL A 24 6.32 9.01 17.24
C VAL A 24 7.57 9.88 17.37
N HIS A 25 8.45 9.49 18.28
CA HIS A 25 9.69 10.20 18.59
C HIS A 25 10.82 9.79 17.63
N ASN A 26 11.80 10.67 17.41
CA ASN A 26 12.96 10.44 16.54
C ASN A 26 12.58 9.98 15.12
N CYS A 27 11.54 10.58 14.56
CA CYS A 27 10.91 10.21 13.30
C CYS A 27 11.15 11.30 12.26
N THR A 28 11.87 10.99 11.19
CA THR A 28 11.99 11.92 10.05
C THR A 28 10.63 12.09 9.34
N PRO A 29 10.43 13.18 8.58
CA PRO A 29 9.21 13.33 7.78
C PRO A 29 8.97 12.17 6.81
N ALA A 30 10.03 11.62 6.21
CA ALA A 30 9.94 10.45 5.33
C ALA A 30 9.42 9.21 6.09
N GLN A 31 9.97 8.92 7.27
CA GLN A 31 9.47 7.83 8.12
C GLN A 31 8.02 8.08 8.57
N ALA A 32 7.63 9.33 8.81
CA ALA A 32 6.26 9.67 9.15
C ALA A 32 5.29 9.40 8.00
N GLN A 33 5.70 9.63 6.74
CA GLN A 33 4.91 9.28 5.56
C GLN A 33 4.73 7.76 5.45
N LEU A 34 5.78 6.96 5.70
CA LEU A 34 5.69 5.49 5.73
C LEU A 34 4.70 5.00 6.80
N ILE A 35 4.79 5.53 8.02
CA ILE A 35 3.87 5.21 9.13
C ILE A 35 2.44 5.56 8.74
N ALA A 36 2.24 6.69 8.06
CA ALA A 36 0.93 7.11 7.61
C ALA A 36 0.41 6.22 6.47
N PHE A 37 1.26 5.71 5.57
CA PHE A 37 0.85 4.76 4.54
C PHE A 37 0.39 3.42 5.13
N GLN A 38 0.98 2.97 6.23
CA GLN A 38 0.57 1.74 6.92
C GLN A 38 -0.76 1.87 7.69
N ASP A 39 -1.23 3.11 7.93
CA ASP A 39 -2.43 3.40 8.72
C ASP A 39 -3.36 4.36 7.95
N PRO A 40 -4.37 3.81 7.23
CA PRO A 40 -5.32 4.61 6.44
C PRO A 40 -6.13 5.63 7.25
N SER A 41 -6.12 5.55 8.59
CA SER A 41 -6.79 6.53 9.44
C SER A 41 -6.01 7.84 9.57
N ILE A 42 -4.69 7.81 9.34
CA ILE A 42 -3.84 9.00 9.43
C ILE A 42 -4.01 9.83 8.16
N SER A 43 -4.54 11.04 8.26
CA SER A 43 -4.71 11.93 7.09
C SER A 43 -3.70 13.09 7.05
N TYR A 44 -3.13 13.45 8.21
CA TYR A 44 -2.09 14.47 8.29
C TYR A 44 -1.23 14.29 9.54
N PHE A 45 -0.06 14.91 9.53
CA PHE A 45 0.82 15.02 10.69
C PHE A 45 1.54 16.36 10.71
N PHE A 46 2.14 16.72 11.85
CA PHE A 46 3.19 17.72 11.87
C PHE A 46 4.49 17.15 12.44
N TYR A 47 5.60 17.69 11.98
CA TYR A 47 6.96 17.32 12.38
C TYR A 47 7.61 18.49 13.11
N CYS A 48 8.16 18.24 14.30
CA CYS A 48 8.85 19.21 15.13
C CYS A 48 10.34 19.28 14.77
N ARG A 49 10.79 20.38 14.16
CA ARG A 49 12.22 20.68 13.96
C ARG A 49 12.87 21.15 15.25
N GLU A 50 12.11 21.85 16.07
CA GLU A 50 12.53 22.44 17.33
C GLU A 50 11.53 22.08 18.44
N TYR A 51 11.93 22.33 19.68
CA TYR A 51 11.07 22.12 20.84
C TYR A 51 9.87 23.07 20.79
N MET A 52 8.67 22.54 21.01
CA MET A 52 7.41 23.29 20.99
C MET A 52 6.62 23.02 22.27
N ILE A 53 6.13 24.08 22.91
CA ILE A 53 5.11 24.00 23.96
C ILE A 53 3.87 24.75 23.47
N LEU A 54 2.73 24.09 23.54
CA LEU A 54 1.43 24.68 23.28
C LEU A 54 0.82 25.25 24.57
N THR A 55 -0.02 26.27 24.43
CA THR A 55 -0.72 26.91 25.56
C THR A 55 -1.64 25.96 26.33
N ASN A 56 -2.08 24.86 25.70
CA ASN A 56 -2.84 23.78 26.34
C ASN A 56 -1.96 22.79 27.16
N GLY A 57 -0.67 23.08 27.31
CA GLY A 57 0.28 22.30 28.11
C GLY A 57 0.91 21.12 27.37
N ARG A 58 0.53 20.83 26.11
CA ARG A 58 1.21 19.81 25.30
C ARG A 58 2.60 20.30 24.90
N SER A 59 3.59 19.43 25.00
CA SER A 59 4.96 19.71 24.58
C SER A 59 5.47 18.64 23.63
N PHE A 60 6.29 19.05 22.66
CA PHE A 60 6.87 18.18 21.65
C PHE A 60 8.35 18.49 21.49
N ASN A 61 9.15 17.45 21.30
CA ASN A 61 10.60 17.54 21.16
C ASN A 61 11.01 17.63 19.68
N PRO A 62 12.22 18.15 19.38
CA PRO A 62 12.81 17.98 18.07
C PRO A 62 12.81 16.51 17.65
N GLY A 63 12.36 16.21 16.43
CA GLY A 63 12.25 14.86 15.91
C GLY A 63 10.90 14.18 16.15
N ASP A 64 9.95 14.83 16.83
CA ASP A 64 8.60 14.27 17.01
C ASP A 64 7.75 14.44 15.73
N ALA A 65 7.09 13.35 15.32
CA ALA A 65 6.00 13.35 14.35
C ALA A 65 4.67 13.08 15.08
N VAL A 66 3.70 13.97 14.89
CA VAL A 66 2.41 13.93 15.60
C VAL A 66 1.29 13.70 14.59
N PHE A 67 0.59 12.58 14.72
CA PHE A 67 -0.36 12.07 13.73
C PHE A 67 -1.81 12.26 14.14
N PHE A 68 -2.67 12.45 13.15
CA PHE A 68 -4.07 12.77 13.35
C PHE A 68 -4.98 12.12 12.32
N ASN A 69 -6.22 11.83 12.73
CA ASN A 69 -7.28 11.25 11.89
C ASN A 69 -8.39 12.27 11.62
N SER A 70 -8.26 13.06 10.55
CA SER A 70 -9.27 14.06 10.22
C SER A 70 -9.67 14.00 8.75
N THR A 71 -10.96 13.88 8.49
CA THR A 71 -11.56 14.15 7.18
C THR A 71 -11.72 15.65 6.92
N ARG A 72 -11.52 16.49 7.95
CA ARG A 72 -11.58 17.95 7.85
C ARG A 72 -10.18 18.54 7.72
N ALA A 73 -10.08 19.65 6.98
CA ALA A 73 -8.84 20.41 6.89
C ALA A 73 -8.34 20.77 8.31
N PRO A 74 -7.05 20.52 8.61
CA PRO A 74 -6.48 20.84 9.92
C PRO A 74 -6.60 22.34 10.21
N TRP A 75 -6.95 22.70 11.44
CA TRP A 75 -6.81 24.08 11.87
C TRP A 75 -5.34 24.33 12.22
N TYR A 76 -4.59 24.78 11.22
CA TYR A 76 -3.21 25.18 11.40
C TYR A 76 -3.11 26.51 12.16
N GLY A 77 -2.27 26.52 13.19
CA GLY A 77 -1.73 27.75 13.76
C GLY A 77 -0.29 27.97 13.31
N SER A 78 0.20 29.20 13.53
CA SER A 78 1.61 29.51 13.29
C SER A 78 2.48 28.79 14.32
N ALA A 79 3.37 27.93 13.83
CA ALA A 79 4.32 27.18 14.64
C ALA A 79 5.68 27.18 13.92
N PRO A 80 6.52 28.23 14.09
CA PRO A 80 7.84 28.32 13.46
C PRO A 80 8.79 27.14 13.74
N GLN A 81 8.47 26.33 14.75
CA GLN A 81 9.21 25.13 15.16
C GLN A 81 8.82 23.88 14.36
N CYS A 82 7.69 23.91 13.64
CA CYS A 82 7.10 22.73 13.02
C CYS A 82 6.82 22.91 11.52
N ASP A 83 6.70 21.80 10.80
CA ASP A 83 6.10 21.75 9.47
C ASP A 83 4.93 20.77 9.50
N ALA A 84 3.82 21.13 8.86
CA ALA A 84 2.67 20.25 8.71
C ALA A 84 2.67 19.58 7.34
N TYR A 85 2.14 18.36 7.29
CA TYR A 85 2.07 17.51 6.12
C TYR A 85 0.65 16.95 6.04
N LYS A 86 -0.11 17.35 5.03
CA LYS A 86 -1.47 16.84 4.76
C LYS A 86 -1.43 15.91 3.56
N ARG A 87 -2.02 14.72 3.68
CA ARG A 87 -2.21 13.83 2.55
C ARG A 87 -3.29 14.38 1.64
N GLN A 88 -2.99 14.54 0.36
CA GLN A 88 -3.94 14.99 -0.65
C GLN A 88 -4.65 13.79 -1.29
N CYS A 89 -3.87 12.78 -1.65
CA CYS A 89 -4.25 11.57 -2.37
C CYS A 89 -3.26 10.47 -1.99
N VAL A 90 -3.69 9.21 -1.92
CA VAL A 90 -2.78 8.07 -1.90
C VAL A 90 -2.40 7.72 -3.33
N ALA A 91 -1.12 7.76 -3.68
CA ALA A 91 -0.64 7.40 -5.01
C ALA A 91 0.24 6.16 -4.96
N VAL A 92 -0.15 5.12 -5.67
CA VAL A 92 0.53 3.83 -5.67
C VAL A 92 0.86 3.43 -7.10
N ALA A 93 1.94 2.66 -7.32
CA ALA A 93 2.26 2.20 -8.66
C ALA A 93 2.88 0.80 -8.70
N TYR A 94 2.51 0.02 -9.72
CA TYR A 94 3.25 -1.19 -10.09
C TYR A 94 4.46 -0.80 -10.93
N ALA A 95 5.63 -1.17 -10.42
CA ALA A 95 6.90 -1.12 -11.13
C ALA A 95 7.29 -2.53 -11.59
N SER A 96 8.09 -2.58 -12.64
CA SER A 96 8.81 -3.79 -13.02
C SER A 96 9.72 -4.25 -11.87
N PRO A 97 10.09 -5.54 -11.79
CA PRO A 97 10.97 -6.07 -10.76
C PRO A 97 12.26 -5.29 -10.46
N GLY A 98 12.86 -4.65 -11.47
CA GLY A 98 14.05 -3.80 -11.33
C GLY A 98 13.77 -2.28 -11.33
N GLY A 99 12.49 -1.90 -11.31
CA GLY A 99 12.01 -0.53 -11.49
C GLY A 99 11.84 0.27 -10.21
N VAL A 100 12.04 -0.33 -9.02
CA VAL A 100 11.73 0.29 -7.72
C VAL A 100 12.46 1.63 -7.56
N LYS A 101 13.77 1.67 -7.82
CA LYS A 101 14.55 2.91 -7.69
C LYS A 101 14.12 4.00 -8.67
N ALA A 102 13.82 3.62 -9.92
CA ALA A 102 13.36 4.54 -10.95
C ALA A 102 11.97 5.12 -10.61
N ALA A 103 11.06 4.29 -10.11
CA ALA A 103 9.76 4.72 -9.61
C ALA A 103 9.90 5.69 -8.41
N ALA A 104 10.85 5.43 -7.51
CA ALA A 104 11.15 6.31 -6.37
C ALA A 104 11.76 7.67 -6.79
N ASP A 105 12.29 7.78 -8.01
CA ASP A 105 12.78 9.05 -8.56
C ASP A 105 11.69 9.94 -9.15
N LEU A 106 10.47 9.41 -9.30
CA LEU A 106 9.35 10.20 -9.79
C LEU A 106 8.97 11.27 -8.77
N THR A 107 8.92 12.50 -9.25
CA THR A 107 8.53 13.66 -8.46
C THR A 107 7.41 14.43 -9.15
N TYR A 108 6.59 15.08 -8.34
CA TYR A 108 5.57 16.00 -8.80
C TYR A 108 5.63 17.24 -7.92
N ASN A 109 5.76 18.43 -8.53
CA ASN A 109 5.95 19.71 -7.85
C ASN A 109 7.08 19.72 -6.79
N GLY A 110 8.18 18.99 -7.05
CA GLY A 110 9.37 18.95 -6.19
C GLY A 110 9.27 18.03 -4.98
N ALA A 111 8.20 17.24 -4.85
CA ALA A 111 8.03 16.20 -3.84
C ALA A 111 7.92 14.82 -4.50
N PRO A 112 8.16 13.72 -3.76
CA PRO A 112 7.88 12.36 -4.23
C PRO A 112 6.47 12.24 -4.80
N ALA A 113 6.33 11.57 -5.95
CA ALA A 113 5.05 11.42 -6.65
C ALA A 113 4.19 10.25 -6.13
N LEU A 114 4.80 9.31 -5.39
CA LEU A 114 4.17 8.08 -4.92
C LEU A 114 4.25 7.99 -3.39
N ASP A 115 3.26 7.36 -2.78
CA ASP A 115 3.30 6.86 -1.39
C ASP A 115 3.79 5.41 -1.33
N ALA A 116 3.56 4.62 -2.39
CA ALA A 116 4.02 3.24 -2.42
C ALA A 116 4.37 2.74 -3.83
N ILE A 117 5.31 1.80 -3.86
CA ILE A 117 5.75 1.06 -5.04
C ILE A 117 5.51 -0.43 -4.81
N LEU A 118 4.95 -1.08 -5.82
CA LEU A 118 4.67 -2.51 -5.86
C LEU A 118 5.55 -3.16 -6.91
N PHE A 119 6.07 -4.34 -6.63
CA PHE A 119 6.79 -5.13 -7.63
C PHE A 119 6.57 -6.63 -7.39
N PRO A 120 6.42 -7.43 -8.47
CA PRO A 120 5.93 -8.80 -8.34
C PRO A 120 7.04 -9.82 -8.06
N ALA A 121 6.88 -10.56 -6.97
CA ALA A 121 7.36 -11.93 -6.83
C ALA A 121 6.25 -12.91 -7.29
N ASN A 122 6.54 -14.21 -7.30
CA ASN A 122 5.59 -15.24 -7.71
C ASN A 122 5.24 -16.23 -6.60
N LEU A 123 3.98 -16.68 -6.55
CA LEU A 123 3.62 -17.89 -5.81
C LEU A 123 3.87 -19.11 -6.68
N ASN A 124 4.56 -20.10 -6.13
CA ASN A 124 4.81 -21.38 -6.80
C ASN A 124 4.79 -22.54 -5.81
N MET A 125 4.43 -23.72 -6.31
CA MET A 125 4.56 -24.96 -5.56
C MET A 125 6.04 -25.30 -5.38
N LYS A 126 6.50 -25.50 -4.15
CA LYS A 126 7.87 -25.92 -3.82
C LYS A 126 8.29 -27.17 -4.59
N SER A 127 7.35 -28.08 -4.84
CA SER A 127 7.58 -29.33 -5.59
C SER A 127 7.86 -29.13 -7.08
N THR A 128 7.51 -27.98 -7.68
CA THR A 128 7.87 -27.68 -9.08
C THR A 128 9.34 -27.30 -9.22
N GLY A 129 10.03 -27.05 -8.10
CA GLY A 129 11.44 -26.68 -8.07
C GLY A 129 11.69 -25.23 -8.48
N LEU A 130 12.96 -24.84 -8.55
CA LEU A 130 13.38 -23.51 -8.98
C LEU A 130 13.84 -23.56 -10.44
N PRO A 131 13.16 -22.85 -11.36
CA PRO A 131 13.74 -22.55 -12.66
C PRO A 131 15.10 -21.85 -12.55
N SER A 132 15.93 -22.00 -13.58
CA SER A 132 17.24 -21.31 -13.65
C SER A 132 17.07 -19.79 -13.48
N GLY A 133 17.89 -19.17 -12.65
CA GLY A 133 17.85 -17.73 -12.41
C GLY A 133 16.75 -17.27 -11.43
N THR A 134 16.12 -18.21 -10.71
CA THR A 134 15.15 -17.90 -9.66
C THR A 134 15.62 -18.37 -8.30
N SER A 135 15.05 -17.82 -7.23
CA SER A 135 15.32 -18.17 -5.84
C SER A 135 14.03 -18.11 -5.02
N TRP A 136 13.96 -18.90 -3.95
CA TRP A 136 12.93 -18.70 -2.93
C TRP A 136 13.26 -17.43 -2.16
N VAL A 137 12.25 -16.58 -1.94
CA VAL A 137 12.39 -15.33 -1.18
C VAL A 137 12.79 -15.65 0.27
N ASP A 138 12.13 -16.65 0.86
CA ASP A 138 12.60 -17.32 2.08
C ASP A 138 13.29 -18.65 1.71
N PRO A 139 14.64 -18.72 1.74
CA PRO A 139 15.36 -19.95 1.41
C PRO A 139 15.13 -21.07 2.43
N ASN A 140 14.66 -20.74 3.63
CA ASN A 140 14.35 -21.70 4.69
C ASN A 140 12.84 -21.97 4.83
N GLY A 141 12.03 -21.38 3.95
CA GLY A 141 10.58 -21.49 4.00
C GLY A 141 10.12 -22.94 4.00
N ALA A 142 9.22 -23.25 4.93
CA ALA A 142 8.50 -24.51 4.96
C ALA A 142 7.19 -24.38 4.16
N GLY A 143 6.64 -25.51 3.74
CA GLY A 143 5.33 -25.56 3.09
C GLY A 143 5.37 -25.88 1.59
N PRO A 144 4.25 -26.42 1.08
CA PRO A 144 4.03 -26.57 -0.35
C PRO A 144 4.04 -25.24 -1.12
N THR A 145 3.46 -24.18 -0.60
CA THR A 145 3.34 -22.89 -1.31
C THR A 145 4.45 -21.93 -0.90
N MET A 146 5.19 -21.38 -1.87
CA MET A 146 6.37 -20.56 -1.60
C MET A 146 6.40 -19.29 -2.47
N LEU A 147 6.93 -18.19 -1.91
CA LEU A 147 7.29 -17.00 -2.69
C LEU A 147 8.62 -17.22 -3.43
N ARG A 148 8.60 -17.00 -4.74
CA ARG A 148 9.73 -17.12 -5.65
C ARG A 148 10.03 -15.80 -6.32
N ALA A 149 11.31 -15.46 -6.40
CA ALA A 149 11.81 -14.26 -7.05
C ALA A 149 12.74 -14.62 -8.21
N ASN A 150 12.69 -13.85 -9.30
CA ASN A 150 13.75 -13.88 -10.32
C ASN A 150 14.96 -13.03 -9.84
N SER A 151 16.01 -12.95 -10.66
CA SER A 151 17.21 -12.17 -10.35
C SER A 151 16.94 -10.70 -10.04
N ASP A 152 16.01 -10.08 -10.76
CA ASP A 152 15.74 -8.65 -10.67
C ASP A 152 14.97 -8.33 -9.39
N VAL A 153 13.96 -9.16 -9.07
CA VAL A 153 13.26 -9.09 -7.78
C VAL A 153 14.25 -9.28 -6.62
N MET A 154 15.13 -10.28 -6.70
CA MET A 154 16.14 -10.50 -5.65
C MET A 154 17.14 -9.34 -5.55
N GLN A 155 17.50 -8.72 -6.67
CA GLN A 155 18.36 -7.53 -6.68
C GLN A 155 17.68 -6.35 -5.98
N ALA A 156 16.40 -6.10 -6.25
CA ALA A 156 15.65 -5.05 -5.56
C ALA A 156 15.53 -5.33 -4.05
N LEU A 157 15.28 -6.59 -3.66
CA LEU A 157 15.15 -7.01 -2.26
C LEU A 157 16.46 -6.92 -1.46
N THR A 158 17.60 -7.19 -2.09
CA THR A 158 18.92 -7.26 -1.41
C THR A 158 19.81 -6.05 -1.63
N GLY A 159 19.46 -5.19 -2.58
CA GLY A 159 20.18 -3.97 -2.93
C GLY A 159 19.82 -2.76 -2.06
N ASP A 160 20.03 -1.56 -2.60
CA ASP A 160 19.72 -0.29 -1.92
C ASP A 160 18.37 0.31 -2.33
N ASP A 161 17.63 -0.32 -3.23
CA ASP A 161 16.38 0.20 -3.81
C ASP A 161 15.31 0.50 -2.76
N ILE A 162 15.10 -0.40 -1.81
CA ILE A 162 14.11 -0.24 -0.73
C ILE A 162 14.52 0.90 0.20
N ALA A 163 15.77 0.90 0.67
CA ALA A 163 16.29 1.96 1.53
C ALA A 163 16.26 3.34 0.82
N TYR A 164 16.47 3.35 -0.49
CA TYR A 164 16.37 4.55 -1.32
C TYR A 164 14.93 5.09 -1.39
N ALA A 165 13.94 4.21 -1.59
CA ALA A 165 12.52 4.59 -1.55
C ALA A 165 12.12 5.10 -0.15
N HIS A 166 12.55 4.42 0.91
CA HIS A 166 12.30 4.84 2.30
C HIS A 166 12.87 6.20 2.65
N ALA A 167 14.07 6.53 2.15
CA ALA A 167 14.68 7.85 2.34
C ALA A 167 13.82 8.99 1.76
N LYS A 168 12.89 8.67 0.86
CA LYS A 168 11.92 9.58 0.25
C LYS A 168 10.51 9.45 0.84
N GLY A 169 10.32 8.57 1.82
CA GLY A 169 9.03 8.34 2.47
C GLY A 169 8.06 7.51 1.64
N ILE A 170 8.58 6.70 0.70
CA ILE A 170 7.80 5.85 -0.19
C ILE A 170 7.88 4.41 0.31
N ALA A 171 6.73 3.79 0.56
CA ALA A 171 6.63 2.40 0.98
C ALA A 171 6.93 1.45 -0.19
N VAL A 172 7.46 0.28 0.10
CA VAL A 172 7.74 -0.76 -0.89
C VAL A 172 7.05 -2.05 -0.49
N LEU A 173 6.17 -2.55 -1.36
CA LEU A 173 5.37 -3.75 -1.14
C LEU A 173 5.80 -4.84 -2.13
N VAL A 174 5.91 -6.07 -1.65
CA VAL A 174 6.11 -7.24 -2.51
C VAL A 174 4.75 -7.78 -2.92
N THR A 175 4.46 -7.76 -4.21
CA THR A 175 3.27 -8.41 -4.76
C THR A 175 3.55 -9.90 -4.90
N GLY A 176 2.73 -10.73 -4.31
CA GLY A 176 2.67 -12.15 -4.65
C GLY A 176 1.72 -12.34 -5.82
N LEU A 177 2.26 -12.51 -7.02
CA LEU A 177 1.49 -12.85 -8.21
C LEU A 177 1.46 -14.38 -8.37
N ASN A 178 0.33 -15.04 -8.60
CA ASN A 178 0.40 -16.49 -8.88
C ASN A 178 1.16 -16.77 -10.18
N ASN A 179 1.61 -18.00 -10.39
CA ASN A 179 2.47 -18.29 -11.54
C ASN A 179 2.32 -19.69 -12.11
N HIS A 180 1.27 -19.87 -12.92
CA HIS A 180 1.02 -20.95 -13.88
C HIS A 180 1.26 -22.39 -13.37
N ASP A 181 1.31 -22.58 -12.06
CA ASP A 181 1.29 -23.87 -11.39
C ASP A 181 0.11 -23.93 -10.40
N ALA A 182 0.05 -24.97 -9.58
CA ALA A 182 -1.09 -25.21 -8.70
C ALA A 182 -1.12 -24.32 -7.44
N ALA A 183 -0.09 -23.52 -7.19
CA ALA A 183 -0.07 -22.59 -6.05
C ALA A 183 -0.77 -21.29 -6.41
N GLY A 184 -1.56 -20.80 -5.46
CA GLY A 184 -2.09 -19.45 -5.51
C GLY A 184 -2.88 -19.08 -4.25
N TRP A 185 -3.26 -17.81 -4.17
CA TRP A 185 -3.95 -17.27 -2.99
C TRP A 185 -5.33 -17.88 -2.78
N SER A 186 -6.01 -18.25 -3.87
CA SER A 186 -7.33 -18.87 -3.81
C SER A 186 -7.29 -20.42 -3.74
N GLU A 187 -6.11 -21.03 -3.71
CA GLU A 187 -5.94 -22.48 -3.88
C GLU A 187 -5.63 -23.27 -2.60
N PHE A 188 -5.47 -22.61 -1.44
CA PHE A 188 -5.19 -23.31 -0.19
C PHE A 188 -6.40 -24.18 0.22
N PRO A 189 -6.23 -25.51 0.37
CA PRO A 189 -7.34 -26.39 0.73
C PRO A 189 -7.89 -26.10 2.13
N ALA A 190 -9.21 -26.21 2.32
CA ALA A 190 -9.87 -26.12 3.62
C ALA A 190 -9.67 -27.38 4.51
N THR A 191 -8.46 -27.94 4.50
CA THR A 191 -8.04 -29.09 5.31
C THR A 191 -7.01 -28.66 6.34
N ALA A 192 -6.73 -29.50 7.34
CA ALA A 192 -5.66 -29.22 8.31
C ALA A 192 -4.29 -29.03 7.64
N ALA A 193 -4.01 -29.75 6.55
CA ALA A 193 -2.77 -29.61 5.79
C ALA A 193 -2.71 -28.28 5.02
N GLY A 194 -3.82 -27.86 4.41
CA GLY A 194 -3.90 -26.57 3.72
C GLY A 194 -3.84 -25.37 4.67
N GLN A 195 -4.43 -25.49 5.85
CA GLN A 195 -4.27 -24.50 6.92
C GLN A 195 -2.81 -24.40 7.39
N ALA A 196 -2.13 -25.53 7.55
CA ALA A 196 -0.71 -25.55 7.91
C ALA A 196 0.16 -24.91 6.80
N ASP A 197 -0.15 -25.17 5.52
CA ASP A 197 0.52 -24.51 4.39
C ASP A 197 0.29 -22.99 4.40
N ALA A 198 -0.96 -22.54 4.59
CA ALA A 198 -1.27 -21.11 4.68
C ALA A 198 -0.56 -20.41 5.85
N GLN A 199 -0.44 -21.07 7.01
CA GLN A 199 0.34 -20.57 8.15
C GLN A 199 1.84 -20.49 7.83
N GLN A 200 2.39 -21.48 7.14
CA GLN A 200 3.79 -21.50 6.75
C GLN A 200 4.08 -20.41 5.70
N PHE A 201 3.20 -20.23 4.72
CA PHE A 201 3.26 -19.15 3.76
C PHE A 201 3.18 -17.76 4.42
N ALA A 202 2.27 -17.57 5.38
CA ALA A 202 2.22 -16.35 6.18
C ALA A 202 3.55 -16.08 6.94
N GLY A 203 4.20 -17.13 7.44
CA GLY A 203 5.55 -17.03 8.01
C GLY A 203 6.60 -16.53 7.00
N GLN A 204 6.51 -16.95 5.73
CA GLN A 204 7.39 -16.47 4.66
C GLN A 204 7.13 -14.98 4.34
N CYS A 205 5.87 -14.53 4.38
CA CYS A 205 5.53 -13.11 4.27
C CYS A 205 6.22 -12.29 5.39
N GLN A 206 6.12 -12.73 6.65
CA GLN A 206 6.81 -12.07 7.76
C GLN A 206 8.35 -12.13 7.63
N TYR A 207 8.90 -13.25 7.15
CA TYR A 207 10.31 -13.36 6.83
C TYR A 207 10.72 -12.30 5.81
N THR A 208 9.91 -12.10 4.77
CA THR A 208 10.17 -11.13 3.69
C THR A 208 10.27 -9.71 4.25
N LEU A 209 9.31 -9.31 5.08
CA LEU A 209 9.29 -8.01 5.75
C LEU A 209 10.53 -7.82 6.65
N SER A 210 10.81 -8.79 7.52
CA SER A 210 11.90 -8.67 8.51
C SER A 210 13.29 -8.75 7.90
N THR A 211 13.47 -9.51 6.82
CA THR A 211 14.76 -9.72 6.16
C THR A 211 15.09 -8.60 5.20
N TYR A 212 14.14 -8.20 4.35
CA TYR A 212 14.36 -7.26 3.26
C TYR A 212 13.85 -5.85 3.57
N GLN A 213 13.24 -5.64 4.74
CA GLN A 213 12.72 -4.35 5.19
C GLN A 213 11.66 -3.75 4.26
N VAL A 214 10.89 -4.59 3.56
CA VAL A 214 9.70 -4.14 2.83
C VAL A 214 8.58 -3.77 3.80
N ASP A 215 7.65 -2.92 3.37
CA ASP A 215 6.60 -2.34 4.21
C ASP A 215 5.29 -3.15 4.19
N GLY A 216 5.21 -4.17 3.35
CA GLY A 216 4.00 -4.94 3.20
C GLY A 216 4.00 -6.00 2.11
N ILE A 217 2.87 -6.68 2.03
CA ILE A 217 2.56 -7.72 1.04
C ILE A 217 1.32 -7.28 0.25
N ASP A 218 1.36 -7.52 -1.05
CA ASP A 218 0.24 -7.29 -1.94
C ASP A 218 -0.20 -8.60 -2.60
N ILE A 219 -1.51 -8.80 -2.72
CA ILE A 219 -2.12 -9.96 -3.38
C ILE A 219 -2.41 -9.60 -4.83
N ASP A 220 -1.88 -10.39 -5.75
CA ASP A 220 -2.33 -10.43 -7.14
C ASP A 220 -2.69 -11.89 -7.50
N ASP A 221 -3.99 -12.18 -7.49
CA ASP A 221 -4.54 -13.55 -7.58
C ASP A 221 -4.82 -13.97 -9.02
N GLU A 222 -3.93 -13.62 -9.94
CA GLU A 222 -4.01 -13.98 -11.35
C GLU A 222 -3.04 -15.11 -11.71
N TYR A 223 -3.33 -15.85 -12.78
CA TYR A 223 -2.43 -16.82 -13.44
C TYR A 223 -2.16 -18.15 -12.73
N SER A 224 -2.85 -18.47 -11.64
CA SER A 224 -2.82 -19.83 -11.06
C SER A 224 -3.40 -20.85 -12.06
N ALA A 225 -2.82 -22.04 -12.11
CA ALA A 225 -3.37 -23.21 -12.81
C ALA A 225 -4.08 -24.18 -11.85
N GLY A 226 -4.16 -23.82 -10.56
CA GLY A 226 -4.85 -24.59 -9.55
C GLY A 226 -6.38 -24.46 -9.63
N THR A 227 -7.06 -25.05 -8.66
CA THR A 227 -8.52 -24.96 -8.55
C THR A 227 -8.85 -24.11 -7.34
N PRO A 228 -9.50 -22.94 -7.52
CA PRO A 228 -9.91 -22.10 -6.42
C PRO A 228 -10.79 -22.86 -5.41
N VAL A 229 -10.53 -22.62 -4.13
CA VAL A 229 -11.23 -23.16 -2.98
C VAL A 229 -11.96 -22.02 -2.28
N GLU A 230 -13.28 -22.16 -2.11
CA GLU A 230 -14.07 -21.18 -1.37
C GLU A 230 -13.50 -20.94 0.03
N GLY A 231 -13.26 -19.67 0.37
CA GLY A 231 -12.69 -19.27 1.66
C GLY A 231 -11.17 -19.37 1.77
N SER A 232 -10.44 -19.84 0.74
CA SER A 232 -8.97 -19.86 0.76
C SER A 232 -8.39 -18.47 1.02
N LEU A 233 -8.81 -17.48 0.24
CA LEU A 233 -8.33 -16.10 0.36
C LEU A 233 -8.59 -15.50 1.75
N ALA A 234 -9.77 -15.74 2.33
CA ALA A 234 -10.08 -15.31 3.70
C ALA A 234 -9.16 -16.01 4.72
N MET A 235 -8.90 -17.31 4.56
CA MET A 235 -8.04 -18.09 5.44
C MET A 235 -6.57 -17.65 5.38
N VAL A 236 -5.98 -17.63 4.18
CA VAL A 236 -4.58 -17.22 4.03
C VAL A 236 -4.40 -15.73 4.36
N GLY A 237 -5.37 -14.88 3.97
CA GLY A 237 -5.38 -13.47 4.31
C GLY A 237 -5.38 -13.23 5.82
N HIS A 238 -6.21 -13.96 6.56
CA HIS A 238 -6.22 -13.92 8.02
C HIS A 238 -4.85 -14.30 8.60
N TYR A 239 -4.25 -15.40 8.16
CA TYR A 239 -2.93 -15.81 8.64
C TYR A 239 -1.83 -14.80 8.30
N VAL A 240 -1.82 -14.27 7.09
CA VAL A 240 -0.85 -13.24 6.67
C VAL A 240 -1.02 -12.01 7.56
N ARG A 241 -2.24 -11.50 7.76
CA ARG A 241 -2.50 -10.35 8.65
C ARG A 241 -2.00 -10.60 10.07
N GLN A 242 -2.32 -11.75 10.66
CA GLN A 242 -1.82 -12.10 11.99
C GLN A 242 -0.29 -12.14 12.05
N SER A 243 0.35 -12.59 10.97
CA SER A 243 1.80 -12.71 10.91
C SER A 243 2.51 -11.37 10.71
N ILE A 244 2.00 -10.51 9.83
CA ILE A 244 2.65 -9.22 9.47
C ILE A 244 2.21 -8.03 10.33
N GLY A 245 1.23 -8.23 11.22
CA GLY A 245 0.79 -7.23 12.17
C GLY A 245 0.21 -5.99 11.48
N THR A 246 0.79 -4.81 11.74
CA THR A 246 0.33 -3.52 11.19
C THR A 246 0.98 -3.15 9.86
N ALA A 247 1.86 -3.99 9.32
CA ALA A 247 2.42 -3.75 7.98
C ALA A 247 1.30 -3.71 6.93
N SER A 248 1.57 -3.06 5.79
CA SER A 248 0.55 -2.94 4.74
C SER A 248 0.22 -4.32 4.17
N PHE A 249 -1.06 -4.64 4.11
CA PHE A 249 -1.58 -5.80 3.37
C PHE A 249 -2.54 -5.29 2.33
N SER A 250 -2.29 -5.56 1.06
CA SER A 250 -3.12 -5.04 -0.02
C SER A 250 -3.52 -6.11 -1.02
N LYS A 251 -4.45 -5.72 -1.90
CA LYS A 251 -4.90 -6.58 -2.98
C LYS A 251 -5.21 -5.79 -4.24
N ALA A 252 -4.76 -6.32 -5.37
CA ALA A 252 -5.29 -6.07 -6.70
C ALA A 252 -6.72 -6.65 -6.80
N LEU A 253 -7.71 -5.77 -6.96
CA LEU A 253 -9.14 -6.06 -7.00
C LEU A 253 -9.59 -6.24 -8.45
N PHE A 254 -10.02 -7.45 -8.80
CA PHE A 254 -10.36 -7.77 -10.18
C PHE A 254 -11.51 -8.79 -10.29
N GLU A 255 -12.73 -8.28 -10.49
CA GLU A 255 -13.96 -9.08 -10.61
C GLU A 255 -14.14 -10.14 -9.49
N ASP A 256 -13.70 -9.83 -8.27
CA ASP A 256 -13.41 -10.82 -7.23
C ASP A 256 -14.19 -10.60 -5.92
N VAL A 257 -15.28 -9.82 -6.00
CA VAL A 257 -16.15 -9.47 -4.86
C VAL A 257 -16.64 -10.67 -4.05
N SER A 258 -16.75 -11.86 -4.69
CA SER A 258 -17.16 -13.09 -4.02
C SER A 258 -16.15 -13.56 -2.98
N TYR A 259 -14.85 -13.27 -3.14
CA TYR A 259 -13.81 -13.65 -2.18
C TYR A 259 -13.84 -12.84 -0.88
N PHE A 260 -14.60 -11.74 -0.83
CA PHE A 260 -14.80 -10.94 0.37
C PHE A 260 -15.94 -11.44 1.26
N GLN A 261 -16.76 -12.39 0.79
CA GLN A 261 -17.90 -12.92 1.55
C GLN A 261 -17.49 -13.95 2.60
N PRO A 262 -16.60 -14.93 2.31
CA PRO A 262 -16.16 -15.89 3.32
C PRO A 262 -15.46 -15.20 4.49
N SER A 263 -15.66 -15.75 5.68
CA SER A 263 -14.97 -15.33 6.89
C SER A 263 -14.13 -16.46 7.46
N TYR A 264 -12.96 -16.13 8.00
CA TYR A 264 -12.08 -17.04 8.71
C TYR A 264 -11.54 -16.36 9.97
N GLY A 265 -11.47 -17.07 11.09
CA GLY A 265 -11.01 -16.47 12.35
C GLY A 265 -11.86 -15.29 12.87
N GLY A 266 -13.09 -15.14 12.36
CA GLY A 266 -14.00 -14.04 12.71
C GLY A 266 -13.84 -12.78 11.86
N THR A 267 -12.93 -12.76 10.90
CA THR A 267 -12.73 -11.66 9.93
C THR A 267 -13.01 -12.13 8.50
N ASN A 268 -13.34 -11.20 7.62
CA ASN A 268 -13.29 -11.43 6.17
C ASN A 268 -12.06 -10.74 5.56
N LEU A 269 -11.76 -11.03 4.29
CA LEU A 269 -10.60 -10.47 3.60
C LEU A 269 -10.58 -8.93 3.64
N GLY A 270 -11.72 -8.28 3.43
CA GLY A 270 -11.80 -6.81 3.43
C GLY A 270 -11.46 -6.16 4.77
N GLN A 271 -11.72 -6.85 5.89
CA GLN A 271 -11.33 -6.41 7.22
C GLN A 271 -9.83 -6.62 7.51
N ASP A 272 -9.22 -7.62 6.87
CA ASP A 272 -7.80 -7.91 7.03
C ASP A 272 -6.91 -7.06 6.10
N LEU A 273 -7.45 -6.46 5.04
CA LEU A 273 -6.69 -5.61 4.11
C LEU A 273 -6.52 -4.17 4.62
N THR A 274 -5.31 -3.63 4.45
CA THR A 274 -5.00 -2.20 4.60
C THR A 274 -5.49 -1.41 3.39
N TRP A 275 -5.22 -1.90 2.18
CA TRP A 275 -5.54 -1.21 0.92
C TRP A 275 -6.13 -2.15 -0.11
N GLY A 276 -6.93 -1.62 -1.03
CA GLY A 276 -7.35 -2.34 -2.23
C GLY A 276 -7.37 -1.39 -3.43
N TRP A 277 -6.95 -1.87 -4.59
CA TRP A 277 -7.00 -1.09 -5.84
C TRP A 277 -7.55 -1.90 -6.99
N THR A 278 -8.43 -1.28 -7.76
CA THR A 278 -9.09 -1.92 -8.90
C THR A 278 -8.15 -2.12 -10.08
N MET A 279 -8.31 -3.20 -10.83
CA MET A 279 -7.46 -3.55 -12.00
C MET A 279 -8.21 -3.52 -13.33
N SER A 280 -9.51 -3.21 -13.33
CA SER A 280 -10.35 -3.16 -14.53
C SER A 280 -10.10 -1.86 -15.32
N TYR A 281 -8.88 -1.70 -15.84
CA TYR A 281 -8.38 -0.44 -16.43
C TYR A 281 -9.17 0.10 -17.63
N TRP A 282 -10.08 -0.69 -18.21
CA TRP A 282 -10.96 -0.28 -19.31
C TRP A 282 -12.23 0.45 -18.82
N GLU A 283 -12.49 0.48 -17.52
CA GLU A 283 -13.68 1.10 -16.92
C GLU A 283 -13.36 2.38 -16.16
N GLY A 284 -14.36 3.24 -15.96
CA GLY A 284 -14.22 4.43 -15.13
C GLY A 284 -14.35 4.13 -13.64
N PRO A 285 -13.90 5.03 -12.74
CA PRO A 285 -14.00 4.83 -11.29
C PRO A 285 -15.41 4.54 -10.78
N GLN A 286 -16.44 5.08 -11.44
CA GLN A 286 -17.85 4.91 -11.10
C GLN A 286 -18.37 3.50 -11.38
N ASP A 287 -17.66 2.70 -12.18
CA ASP A 287 -18.01 1.31 -12.44
C ASP A 287 -17.11 0.37 -11.63
N GLN A 288 -15.81 0.70 -11.52
CA GLN A 288 -14.82 -0.14 -10.84
C GLN A 288 -14.96 -0.18 -9.31
N LEU A 289 -15.20 0.97 -8.66
CA LEU A 289 -15.12 1.07 -7.20
C LEU A 289 -16.41 0.69 -6.45
N PRO A 290 -17.64 1.03 -6.92
CA PRO A 290 -18.86 0.70 -6.19
C PRO A 290 -19.06 -0.76 -5.80
N PRO A 291 -18.63 -1.77 -6.58
CA PRO A 291 -18.72 -3.17 -6.18
C PRO A 291 -18.01 -3.50 -4.86
N TYR A 292 -16.97 -2.74 -4.48
CA TYR A 292 -16.21 -2.95 -3.24
C TYR A 292 -16.69 -2.05 -2.08
N GLN A 293 -17.62 -1.13 -2.33
CA GLN A 293 -18.23 -0.31 -1.28
C GLN A 293 -18.96 -1.21 -0.27
N GLY A 294 -18.60 -1.08 1.01
CA GLY A 294 -19.17 -1.89 2.09
C GLY A 294 -18.47 -3.23 2.31
N LEU A 295 -17.61 -3.66 1.37
CA LEU A 295 -16.67 -4.77 1.60
C LEU A 295 -15.37 -4.24 2.24
N MET A 296 -14.97 -3.03 1.87
CA MET A 296 -13.89 -2.27 2.50
C MET A 296 -14.32 -0.81 2.73
N PRO A 297 -13.72 -0.10 3.69
CA PRO A 297 -13.91 1.34 3.84
C PRO A 297 -13.41 2.08 2.59
N ASN A 298 -14.14 3.11 2.13
CA ASN A 298 -13.75 3.87 0.93
C ASN A 298 -12.35 4.48 1.07
N ASN A 299 -11.96 4.94 2.27
CA ASN A 299 -10.63 5.48 2.54
C ASN A 299 -9.51 4.42 2.55
N HIS A 300 -9.81 3.17 2.19
CA HIS A 300 -8.85 2.09 1.93
C HIS A 300 -8.82 1.70 0.43
N LEU A 301 -9.72 2.26 -0.39
CA LEU A 301 -9.92 1.87 -1.78
C LEU A 301 -9.36 2.93 -2.74
N LEU A 302 -8.62 2.46 -3.74
CA LEU A 302 -8.02 3.26 -4.81
C LEU A 302 -8.53 2.77 -6.17
N CYS A 303 -8.62 3.67 -7.15
CA CYS A 303 -8.90 3.26 -8.54
C CYS A 303 -7.58 3.02 -9.27
N GLY A 304 -7.44 1.87 -9.95
CA GLY A 304 -6.31 1.63 -10.83
C GLY A 304 -6.52 2.19 -12.23
N PHE A 305 -5.43 2.62 -12.84
CA PHE A 305 -5.37 3.10 -14.21
C PHE A 305 -4.14 2.54 -14.94
N ASN A 306 -4.26 2.39 -16.25
CA ASN A 306 -3.15 2.03 -17.12
C ASN A 306 -3.10 2.99 -18.32
N ALA A 307 -1.90 3.35 -18.75
CA ALA A 307 -1.70 4.16 -19.93
C ALA A 307 -1.78 3.30 -21.19
N GLY A 308 -2.29 3.88 -22.28
CA GLY A 308 -2.32 3.25 -23.59
C GLY A 308 -3.70 3.21 -24.24
N SER A 309 -3.72 2.79 -25.50
CA SER A 309 -4.95 2.68 -26.28
C SER A 309 -5.84 1.54 -25.77
N GLY A 310 -7.12 1.82 -25.54
CA GLY A 310 -8.11 0.82 -25.10
C GLY A 310 -8.38 0.81 -23.60
N PHE A 311 -7.61 1.56 -22.82
CA PHE A 311 -7.90 1.81 -21.41
C PHE A 311 -8.71 3.09 -21.22
N TYR A 312 -9.38 3.18 -20.07
CA TYR A 312 -10.15 4.34 -19.69
C TYR A 312 -9.22 5.55 -19.48
N ASN A 313 -9.59 6.69 -20.04
CA ASN A 313 -8.85 7.93 -19.84
C ASN A 313 -9.52 8.78 -18.75
N PRO A 314 -8.94 8.89 -17.54
CA PRO A 314 -9.56 9.58 -16.42
C PRO A 314 -9.73 11.08 -16.68
N THR A 315 -10.80 11.64 -16.14
CA THR A 315 -11.09 13.08 -16.17
C THR A 315 -11.00 13.69 -14.77
N ALA A 316 -10.82 15.01 -14.69
CA ALA A 316 -10.89 15.73 -13.42
C ALA A 316 -12.22 15.52 -12.66
N SER A 317 -13.33 15.34 -13.39
CA SER A 317 -14.63 15.03 -12.79
C SER A 317 -14.66 13.67 -12.09
N ASP A 318 -13.93 12.68 -12.61
CA ASP A 318 -13.83 11.36 -12.00
C ASP A 318 -13.07 11.43 -10.68
N LEU A 319 -11.93 12.14 -10.66
CA LEU A 319 -11.14 12.32 -9.44
C LEU A 319 -11.88 13.18 -8.41
N GLN A 320 -12.64 14.18 -8.86
CA GLN A 320 -13.51 14.95 -7.99
C GLN A 320 -14.61 14.09 -7.38
N TRP A 321 -15.25 13.24 -8.17
CA TRP A 321 -16.22 12.26 -7.66
C TRP A 321 -15.56 11.31 -6.66
N MET A 322 -14.38 10.77 -6.97
CA MET A 322 -13.67 9.85 -6.09
C MET A 322 -13.39 10.46 -4.72
N ALA A 323 -12.83 11.68 -4.72
CA ALA A 323 -12.56 12.42 -3.49
C ALA A 323 -13.84 12.72 -2.69
N GLN A 324 -14.94 13.08 -3.37
CA GLN A 324 -16.24 13.31 -2.72
C GLN A 324 -16.85 12.06 -2.09
N GLN A 325 -16.61 10.89 -2.69
CA GLN A 325 -17.02 9.60 -2.13
C GLN A 325 -16.07 9.11 -1.01
N GLY A 326 -14.97 9.83 -0.75
CA GLY A 326 -14.01 9.48 0.29
C GLY A 326 -13.06 8.35 -0.11
N TYR A 327 -12.86 8.10 -1.40
CA TYR A 327 -11.86 7.14 -1.87
C TYR A 327 -10.44 7.65 -1.64
N ALA A 328 -9.52 6.73 -1.36
CA ALA A 328 -8.18 7.05 -0.89
C ALA A 328 -7.29 7.69 -1.96
N GLY A 329 -7.41 7.25 -3.22
CA GLY A 329 -6.54 7.73 -4.27
C GLY A 329 -6.48 6.86 -5.51
N VAL A 330 -5.29 6.82 -6.12
CA VAL A 330 -5.06 6.26 -7.46
C VAL A 330 -3.92 5.26 -7.46
N MET A 331 -4.03 4.25 -8.32
CA MET A 331 -2.95 3.32 -8.62
C MET A 331 -2.63 3.39 -10.12
N VAL A 332 -1.34 3.35 -10.48
CA VAL A 332 -0.90 3.32 -11.89
C VAL A 332 -0.09 2.06 -12.17
N TYR A 333 -0.50 1.32 -13.20
CA TYR A 333 0.23 0.14 -13.67
C TYR A 333 1.41 0.50 -14.58
N ASN A 334 2.47 -0.33 -14.55
CA ASN A 334 3.64 -0.24 -15.43
C ASN A 334 4.30 1.14 -15.45
N ILE A 335 4.61 1.66 -14.26
CA ILE A 335 5.10 3.03 -14.08
C ILE A 335 6.48 3.29 -14.70
N ASP A 336 7.20 2.25 -15.09
CA ASP A 336 8.43 2.34 -15.87
C ASP A 336 8.20 3.00 -17.24
N ALA A 337 6.97 2.93 -17.77
CA ALA A 337 6.62 3.50 -19.07
C ALA A 337 6.34 5.01 -18.99
N THR A 338 6.85 5.75 -19.98
CA THR A 338 6.73 7.22 -20.04
C THR A 338 5.28 7.72 -20.05
N ASP A 339 4.39 6.99 -20.70
CA ASP A 339 2.96 7.31 -20.75
C ASP A 339 2.28 7.06 -19.40
N ALA A 340 2.65 6.01 -18.66
CA ALA A 340 2.22 5.79 -17.29
C ALA A 340 2.70 6.89 -16.33
N GLN A 341 3.94 7.37 -16.48
CA GLN A 341 4.45 8.51 -15.70
C GLN A 341 3.70 9.81 -16.03
N THR A 342 3.36 10.02 -17.30
CA THR A 342 2.54 11.15 -17.74
C THR A 342 1.13 11.07 -17.16
N LEU A 343 0.52 9.89 -17.17
CA LEU A 343 -0.77 9.62 -16.56
C LEU A 343 -0.75 9.90 -15.05
N LEU A 344 0.27 9.44 -14.32
CA LEU A 344 0.45 9.73 -12.90
C LEU A 344 0.47 11.24 -12.64
N ALA A 345 1.24 12.01 -13.43
CA ALA A 345 1.29 13.46 -13.28
C ALA A 345 -0.07 14.14 -13.49
N THR A 346 -0.85 13.68 -14.49
CA THR A 346 -2.23 14.15 -14.73
C THR A 346 -3.13 13.82 -13.54
N LEU A 347 -3.12 12.58 -13.07
CA LEU A 347 -3.92 12.14 -11.93
C LEU A 347 -3.62 12.96 -10.65
N LEU A 348 -2.35 13.22 -10.37
CA LEU A 348 -1.92 14.02 -9.22
C LEU A 348 -2.28 15.51 -9.36
N SER A 349 -2.36 16.02 -10.58
CA SER A 349 -2.74 17.39 -10.88
C SER A 349 -4.24 17.61 -10.74
N ASP A 350 -5.03 16.67 -11.23
CA ASP A 350 -6.48 16.78 -11.31
C ASP A 350 -7.16 16.34 -9.99
N TRP A 351 -6.44 15.66 -9.10
CA TRP A 351 -6.98 15.31 -7.78
C TRP A 351 -7.27 16.57 -6.95
N PRO A 352 -8.49 16.72 -6.38
CA PRO A 352 -8.87 17.93 -5.64
C PRO A 352 -7.92 18.26 -4.48
N THR A 353 -7.59 19.53 -4.33
CA THR A 353 -6.90 20.08 -3.15
C THR A 353 -7.95 20.43 -2.09
N GLY A 354 -8.46 19.42 -1.39
CA GLY A 354 -9.46 19.63 -0.33
C GLY A 354 -8.92 20.30 0.92
#